data_AF-A0A0G0SNP9-F1
#
_entry.id   AF-A0A0G0SNP9-F1
#
_cell.length_a   1.000
_cell.length_b   1.000
_cell.length_c   1.000
_cell.angle_alpha   90.00
_cell.angle_beta   90.00
_cell.angle_gamma   90.00
#
_symmetry.space_group_name_H-M   'P 1'
#
loop_
_entity.id
_entity.type
_entity.pdbx_description
1 polymer ?
#
loop_
_entity_poly.entity_id
_entity_poly.type
_entity_poly.pdbx_seq_one_letter_code
_entity_poly.pdbx_strand_id
1 'polypeptide(L)'
;MKNTTTVKKQQIYDEYQEYLKELLKKSIAKNPVESLYNTLQVSGMHYGHWDPADEMYDFFDDFNKLLASESKKNPSSKRVYRIGLLMYSHALEMALPWSFLANLLHILCGRPYNVSPFLDLARRKKGSLHSIPPSTKQKIGRVIELAKEAKEDELIKIINDFHSDKIRNSFYHSDYCLTDSEFRYSDGGIASSLPLEKVQELITKCFAFYEAFFNVHGWSKSFYKAVKSYHKWPNYELFEILKNEKEVYGFKVHFSNGQVAKFTRETDKVEAINLSFDDDGSINFFVGNLDKLTKQWMLNGKPFED
;
A
#
# COMPACT_ATOMS: atom_id res chain seq x y z
N MET A 1 18.37 -29.47 3.77
CA MET A 1 17.89 -28.25 4.47
C MET A 1 17.56 -27.07 3.57
N LYS A 2 18.25 -26.84 2.42
CA LYS A 2 17.89 -25.72 1.50
C LYS A 2 16.49 -25.86 0.84
N ASN A 3 16.07 -27.06 0.42
CA ASN A 3 14.75 -27.25 -0.21
C ASN A 3 13.56 -27.01 0.73
N THR A 4 13.67 -27.39 2.01
CA THR A 4 12.56 -27.24 2.97
C THR A 4 12.26 -25.77 3.29
N THR A 5 13.29 -24.92 3.35
CA THR A 5 13.12 -23.48 3.66
C THR A 5 12.47 -22.72 2.50
N THR A 6 12.88 -23.02 1.26
CA THR A 6 12.27 -22.43 0.06
C THR A 6 10.83 -22.88 -0.14
N VAL A 7 10.54 -24.18 0.05
CA VAL A 7 9.17 -24.72 -0.02
C VAL A 7 8.28 -24.07 1.04
N LYS A 8 8.80 -23.85 2.25
CA LYS A 8 8.06 -23.15 3.32
C LYS A 8 7.79 -21.67 2.99
N LYS A 9 8.76 -20.94 2.39
CA LYS A 9 8.54 -19.55 1.97
C LYS A 9 7.46 -19.46 0.88
N GLN A 10 7.54 -20.31 -0.14
CA GLN A 10 6.57 -20.30 -1.25
C GLN A 10 5.15 -20.56 -0.75
N GLN A 11 4.97 -21.55 0.12
CA GLN A 11 3.66 -21.83 0.72
C GLN A 11 3.10 -20.62 1.48
N ILE A 12 3.91 -19.97 2.32
CA ILE A 12 3.49 -18.77 3.05
C ILE A 12 3.12 -17.63 2.08
N TYR A 13 3.91 -17.44 1.02
CA TYR A 13 3.61 -16.46 -0.02
C TYR A 13 2.27 -16.75 -0.70
N ASP A 14 2.01 -18.00 -1.09
CA ASP A 14 0.77 -18.39 -1.78
C ASP A 14 -0.45 -18.13 -0.88
N GLU A 15 -0.35 -18.52 0.40
CA GLU A 15 -1.38 -18.26 1.43
C GLU A 15 -1.67 -16.75 1.58
N TYR A 16 -0.63 -15.93 1.69
CA TYR A 16 -0.77 -14.48 1.81
C TYR A 16 -1.31 -13.83 0.52
N GLN A 17 -0.85 -14.29 -0.64
CA GLN A 17 -1.30 -13.77 -1.94
C GLN A 17 -2.77 -14.07 -2.16
N GLU A 18 -3.21 -15.29 -1.88
CA GLU A 18 -4.62 -15.69 -1.98
C GLU A 18 -5.48 -14.81 -1.08
N TYR A 19 -5.11 -14.68 0.20
CA TYR A 19 -5.85 -13.86 1.15
C TYR A 19 -5.93 -12.39 0.72
N LEU A 20 -4.80 -11.76 0.38
CA LEU A 20 -4.77 -10.35 -0.04
C LEU A 20 -5.57 -10.12 -1.32
N LYS A 21 -5.55 -11.06 -2.26
CA LYS A 21 -6.36 -10.99 -3.49
C LYS A 21 -7.85 -11.07 -3.20
N GLU A 22 -8.28 -11.95 -2.29
CA GLU A 22 -9.67 -12.03 -1.87
C GLU A 22 -10.11 -10.76 -1.10
N LEU A 23 -9.27 -10.22 -0.23
CA LEU A 23 -9.52 -8.95 0.45
C LEU A 23 -9.77 -7.81 -0.55
N LEU A 24 -8.91 -7.71 -1.56
CA LEU A 24 -9.07 -6.73 -2.65
C LEU A 24 -10.35 -6.96 -3.45
N LYS A 25 -10.67 -8.20 -3.85
CA LYS A 25 -11.93 -8.51 -4.54
C LYS A 25 -13.16 -8.10 -3.74
N LYS A 26 -13.17 -8.36 -2.41
CA LYS A 26 -14.26 -7.90 -1.53
C LYS A 26 -14.41 -6.38 -1.57
N SER A 27 -13.30 -5.63 -1.54
CA SER A 27 -13.34 -4.16 -1.63
C SER A 27 -13.89 -3.69 -2.98
N ILE A 28 -13.46 -4.31 -4.09
CA ILE A 28 -13.95 -4.01 -5.44
C ILE A 28 -15.45 -4.25 -5.54
N ALA A 29 -15.93 -5.38 -5.01
CA ALA A 29 -17.35 -5.71 -5.01
C ALA A 29 -18.18 -4.74 -4.15
N LYS A 30 -17.59 -4.23 -3.07
CA LYS A 30 -18.23 -3.28 -2.15
C LYS A 30 -18.33 -1.88 -2.76
N ASN A 31 -17.23 -1.36 -3.31
CA ASN A 31 -17.21 -0.11 -4.03
C ASN A 31 -16.06 -0.11 -5.07
N PRO A 32 -16.37 -0.33 -6.37
CA PRO A 32 -15.36 -0.47 -7.41
C PRO A 32 -14.66 0.84 -7.76
N VAL A 33 -15.29 2.00 -7.51
CA VAL A 33 -14.69 3.32 -7.79
C VAL A 33 -13.67 3.66 -6.72
N GLU A 34 -14.03 3.53 -5.44
CA GLU A 34 -13.09 3.77 -4.32
C GLU A 34 -11.91 2.78 -4.35
N SER A 35 -12.17 1.53 -4.75
CA SER A 35 -11.12 0.52 -4.92
C SER A 35 -10.17 0.85 -6.09
N LEU A 36 -10.68 1.52 -7.13
CA LEU A 36 -9.84 2.05 -8.22
C LEU A 36 -8.99 3.21 -7.70
N TYR A 37 -9.54 4.10 -6.87
CA TYR A 37 -8.76 5.18 -6.25
C TYR A 37 -7.63 4.64 -5.38
N ASN A 38 -7.88 3.56 -4.63
CA ASN A 38 -6.83 2.89 -3.87
C ASN A 38 -5.77 2.23 -4.76
N THR A 39 -6.19 1.59 -5.86
CA THR A 39 -5.30 0.95 -6.85
C THR A 39 -4.38 1.98 -7.52
N LEU A 40 -4.92 3.15 -7.83
CA LEU A 40 -4.18 4.27 -8.43
C LEU A 40 -3.43 5.12 -7.41
N GLN A 41 -3.64 4.85 -6.11
CA GLN A 41 -3.10 5.65 -5.01
C GLN A 41 -3.38 7.14 -5.22
N VAL A 42 -4.66 7.49 -5.39
CA VAL A 42 -5.05 8.88 -5.70
C VAL A 42 -4.49 9.83 -4.65
N SER A 43 -3.79 10.87 -5.10
CA SER A 43 -3.10 11.82 -4.24
C SER A 43 -3.10 13.22 -4.82
N GLY A 44 -2.50 14.17 -4.09
CA GLY A 44 -2.18 15.49 -4.63
C GLY A 44 -1.22 15.45 -5.81
N MET A 45 -1.18 16.56 -6.54
CA MET A 45 -0.31 16.77 -7.69
C MET A 45 1.16 16.81 -7.27
N HIS A 46 2.01 16.11 -8.02
CA HIS A 46 3.46 16.21 -7.88
C HIS A 46 4.16 15.96 -9.21
N TYR A 47 5.35 16.52 -9.36
CA TYR A 47 6.22 16.23 -10.49
C TYR A 47 6.75 14.79 -10.44
N GLY A 48 7.35 14.33 -11.53
CA GLY A 48 7.99 13.02 -11.62
C GLY A 48 9.10 12.81 -10.60
N HIS A 49 9.40 11.54 -10.32
CA HIS A 49 10.40 11.13 -9.34
C HIS A 49 10.07 11.49 -7.87
N TRP A 50 8.81 11.84 -7.59
CA TRP A 50 8.29 11.98 -6.22
C TRP A 50 7.36 10.82 -5.82
N ASP A 51 7.14 9.85 -6.72
CA ASP A 51 6.38 8.63 -6.44
C ASP A 51 7.31 7.55 -5.85
N PRO A 52 7.16 7.19 -4.56
CA PRO A 52 7.98 6.16 -3.95
C PRO A 52 7.60 4.74 -4.38
N ALA A 53 6.47 4.53 -5.08
CA ALA A 53 6.00 3.19 -5.42
C ALA A 53 7.00 2.45 -6.30
N ASP A 54 7.45 3.04 -7.41
CA ASP A 54 8.42 2.43 -8.33
C ASP A 54 9.76 2.14 -7.63
N GLU A 55 10.26 3.10 -6.84
CA GLU A 55 11.49 2.94 -6.05
C GLU A 55 11.39 1.77 -5.05
N MET A 56 10.21 1.55 -4.46
CA MET A 56 10.00 0.42 -3.55
C MET A 56 10.09 -0.95 -4.25
N TYR A 57 9.62 -1.05 -5.49
CA TYR A 57 9.74 -2.28 -6.28
C TYR A 57 11.21 -2.58 -6.60
N ASP A 58 11.93 -1.57 -7.11
CA ASP A 58 13.35 -1.68 -7.46
C ASP A 58 14.20 -2.01 -6.23
N PHE A 59 13.95 -1.33 -5.11
CA PHE A 59 14.59 -1.62 -3.82
C PHE A 59 14.43 -3.09 -3.43
N PHE A 60 13.21 -3.64 -3.51
CA PHE A 60 12.96 -5.02 -3.11
C PHE A 60 13.68 -6.02 -4.03
N ASP A 61 13.69 -5.77 -5.33
CA ASP A 61 14.38 -6.62 -6.31
C ASP A 61 15.90 -6.62 -6.08
N ASP A 62 16.50 -5.43 -5.93
CA ASP A 62 17.94 -5.28 -5.70
C ASP A 62 18.41 -5.95 -4.41
N PHE A 63 17.68 -5.72 -3.32
CA PHE A 63 18.04 -6.31 -2.04
C PHE A 63 17.78 -7.82 -1.99
N ASN A 64 16.74 -8.33 -2.67
CA ASN A 64 16.55 -9.77 -2.84
C ASN A 64 17.70 -10.42 -3.60
N LYS A 65 18.19 -9.79 -4.68
CA LYS A 65 19.38 -10.26 -5.42
C LYS A 65 20.61 -10.27 -4.52
N LEU A 66 20.82 -9.20 -3.74
CA LEU A 66 21.94 -9.08 -2.82
C LEU A 66 21.90 -10.19 -1.75
N LEU A 67 20.75 -10.36 -1.10
CA LEU A 67 20.56 -11.39 -0.07
C LEU A 67 20.74 -12.80 -0.64
N ALA A 68 20.22 -13.07 -1.84
CA ALA A 68 20.37 -14.36 -2.50
C ALA A 68 21.84 -14.65 -2.85
N SER A 69 22.57 -13.64 -3.30
CA SER A 69 24.01 -13.74 -3.59
C SER A 69 24.81 -14.06 -2.33
N GLU A 70 24.59 -13.31 -1.25
CA GLU A 70 25.32 -13.54 0.02
C GLU A 70 24.93 -14.87 0.66
N SER A 71 23.65 -15.24 0.65
CA SER A 71 23.17 -16.53 1.20
C SER A 71 23.74 -17.73 0.45
N LYS A 72 24.04 -17.60 -0.85
CA LYS A 72 24.70 -18.65 -1.63
C LYS A 72 26.17 -18.80 -1.22
N LYS A 73 26.87 -17.68 -1.00
CA LYS A 73 28.30 -17.65 -0.65
C LYS A 73 28.54 -18.07 0.80
N ASN A 74 27.80 -17.48 1.74
CA ASN A 74 28.02 -17.63 3.18
C ASN A 74 26.70 -17.74 3.96
N PRO A 75 25.96 -18.87 3.85
CA PRO A 75 24.58 -19.00 4.33
C PRO A 75 24.40 -18.75 5.84
N SER A 76 25.42 -19.04 6.66
CA SER A 76 25.37 -18.87 8.12
C SER A 76 26.11 -17.63 8.59
N SER A 77 26.52 -16.74 7.68
CA SER A 77 27.25 -15.54 8.10
C SER A 77 26.32 -14.53 8.76
N LYS A 78 26.84 -13.84 9.77
CA LYS A 78 26.17 -12.68 10.40
C LYS A 78 25.77 -11.61 9.37
N ARG A 79 26.43 -11.58 8.20
CA ARG A 79 26.11 -10.66 7.11
C ARG A 79 24.73 -10.94 6.49
N VAL A 80 24.36 -12.21 6.29
CA VAL A 80 23.03 -12.58 5.79
C VAL A 80 21.94 -12.04 6.71
N TYR A 81 22.08 -12.24 8.02
CA TYR A 81 21.15 -11.70 9.01
C TYR A 81 21.12 -10.17 9.03
N ARG A 82 22.26 -9.49 8.91
CA ARG A 82 22.30 -8.01 8.84
C ARG A 82 21.59 -7.46 7.62
N ILE A 83 21.80 -8.05 6.45
CA ILE A 83 21.10 -7.66 5.21
C ILE A 83 19.60 -7.92 5.37
N GLY A 84 19.22 -9.10 5.84
CA GLY A 84 17.82 -9.47 6.06
C GLY A 84 17.11 -8.56 7.06
N LEU A 85 17.75 -8.21 8.18
CA LEU A 85 17.20 -7.29 9.19
C LEU A 85 17.11 -5.84 8.69
N LEU A 86 18.06 -5.39 7.86
CA LEU A 86 18.01 -4.08 7.22
C LEU A 86 16.80 -3.98 6.28
N MET A 87 16.64 -4.97 5.40
CA MET A 87 15.48 -5.07 4.51
C MET A 87 14.17 -5.18 5.30
N TYR A 88 14.12 -6.02 6.32
CA TYR A 88 12.95 -6.20 7.19
C TYR A 88 12.53 -4.86 7.83
N SER A 89 13.50 -4.14 8.40
CA SER A 89 13.23 -2.85 9.03
C SER A 89 12.75 -1.83 7.99
N HIS A 90 13.36 -1.79 6.81
CA HIS A 90 12.95 -0.88 5.74
C HIS A 90 11.56 -1.21 5.20
N ALA A 91 11.25 -2.49 4.98
CA ALA A 91 9.94 -2.95 4.52
C ALA A 91 8.83 -2.44 5.45
N LEU A 92 8.98 -2.61 6.77
CA LEU A 92 8.00 -2.14 7.75
C LEU A 92 7.77 -0.62 7.71
N GLU A 93 8.76 0.18 7.32
CA GLU A 93 8.63 1.64 7.21
C GLU A 93 7.94 2.11 5.93
N MET A 94 7.74 1.24 4.95
CA MET A 94 7.14 1.61 3.67
C MET A 94 5.70 2.10 3.83
N ALA A 95 5.40 3.27 3.25
CA ALA A 95 4.08 3.88 3.42
C ALA A 95 2.97 3.15 2.65
N LEU A 96 3.27 2.71 1.41
CA LEU A 96 2.27 2.22 0.47
C LEU A 96 1.47 1.01 1.01
N PRO A 97 2.08 -0.12 1.45
CA PRO A 97 1.35 -1.27 1.93
C PRO A 97 0.36 -0.93 3.05
N TRP A 98 0.75 -0.10 4.00
CA TRP A 98 -0.10 0.28 5.11
C TRP A 98 -1.25 1.18 4.67
N SER A 99 -1.00 2.20 3.84
CA SER A 99 -2.05 3.07 3.33
C SER A 99 -3.03 2.32 2.43
N PHE A 100 -2.52 1.41 1.60
CA PHE A 100 -3.34 0.57 0.73
C PHE A 100 -4.26 -0.34 1.54
N LEU A 101 -3.73 -1.05 2.54
CA LEU A 101 -4.52 -1.90 3.43
C LEU A 101 -5.56 -1.09 4.22
N ALA A 102 -5.18 0.05 4.78
CA ALA A 102 -6.10 0.91 5.51
C ALA A 102 -7.30 1.32 4.64
N ASN A 103 -7.05 1.70 3.39
CA ASN A 103 -8.09 2.07 2.45
C ASN A 103 -8.97 0.89 2.00
N LEU A 104 -8.40 -0.30 1.79
CA LEU A 104 -9.23 -1.50 1.56
C LEU A 104 -10.20 -1.72 2.72
N LEU A 105 -9.72 -1.59 3.96
CA LEU A 105 -10.53 -1.80 5.16
C LEU A 105 -11.58 -0.68 5.34
N HIS A 106 -11.25 0.57 5.03
CA HIS A 106 -12.23 1.67 4.98
C HIS A 106 -13.39 1.32 4.03
N ILE A 107 -13.07 0.90 2.79
CA ILE A 107 -14.05 0.53 1.78
C ILE A 107 -14.94 -0.61 2.27
N LEU A 108 -14.36 -1.65 2.86
CA LEU A 108 -15.13 -2.79 3.41
C LEU A 108 -16.10 -2.36 4.52
N CYS A 109 -15.68 -1.41 5.36
CA CYS A 109 -16.52 -0.79 6.39
C CYS A 109 -17.54 0.23 5.82
N GLY A 110 -17.59 0.44 4.50
CA GLY A 110 -18.50 1.41 3.86
C GLY A 110 -18.05 2.86 4.03
N ARG A 111 -16.79 3.11 4.36
CA ARG A 111 -16.16 4.43 4.39
C ARG A 111 -15.51 4.72 3.02
N PRO A 112 -15.43 5.99 2.58
CA PRO A 112 -14.78 6.35 1.32
C PRO A 112 -13.27 6.09 1.37
N TYR A 113 -12.63 6.07 0.20
CA TYR A 113 -11.18 6.15 0.11
C TYR A 113 -10.68 7.42 0.80
N ASN A 114 -9.54 7.31 1.48
CA ASN A 114 -8.87 8.42 2.15
C ASN A 114 -7.44 8.58 1.60
N VAL A 115 -7.13 9.75 1.04
CA VAL A 115 -5.78 10.07 0.50
C VAL A 115 -4.68 10.05 1.57
N SER A 116 -5.04 10.16 2.84
CA SER A 116 -4.12 10.21 3.98
C SER A 116 -4.73 9.49 5.20
N PRO A 117 -4.86 8.14 5.16
CA PRO A 117 -5.64 7.35 6.13
C PRO A 117 -5.04 7.32 7.56
N PHE A 118 -3.89 7.98 7.75
CA PHE A 118 -3.20 8.10 9.03
C PHE A 118 -3.02 9.56 9.48
N LEU A 119 -3.62 10.53 8.79
CA LEU A 119 -3.43 11.95 9.10
C LEU A 119 -3.88 12.30 10.52
N ASP A 120 -4.96 11.67 10.98
CA ASP A 120 -5.52 11.86 12.31
C ASP A 120 -4.59 11.38 13.46
N LEU A 121 -3.61 10.52 13.15
CA LEU A 121 -2.58 10.09 14.09
C LEU A 121 -1.41 11.07 14.19
N ALA A 122 -1.31 12.04 13.27
CA ALA A 122 -0.26 13.04 13.28
C ALA A 122 -0.45 13.99 14.47
N ARG A 123 0.64 14.31 15.16
CA ARG A 123 0.61 15.18 16.34
C ARG A 123 1.13 16.56 16.01
N ARG A 124 0.39 17.60 16.35
CA ARG A 124 0.89 18.97 16.20
C ARG A 124 1.97 19.25 17.24
N LYS A 125 3.15 19.71 16.79
CA LYS A 125 4.19 20.16 17.72
C LYS A 125 3.81 21.53 18.27
N LYS A 126 3.75 21.66 19.60
CA LYS A 126 3.41 22.94 20.28
C LYS A 126 4.34 24.06 19.78
N GLY A 127 3.75 25.16 19.30
CA GLY A 127 4.49 26.31 18.78
C GLY A 127 5.09 26.13 17.38
N SER A 128 4.75 25.06 16.65
CA SER A 128 5.18 24.85 15.27
C SER A 128 3.99 24.70 14.32
N LEU A 129 4.18 25.13 13.07
CA LEU A 129 3.29 24.81 11.96
C LEU A 129 3.49 23.37 11.45
N HIS A 130 4.54 22.67 11.91
CA HIS A 130 4.85 21.31 11.48
C HIS A 130 4.17 20.26 12.36
N SER A 131 3.56 19.26 11.72
CA SER A 131 3.07 18.04 12.36
C SER A 131 4.18 17.00 12.47
N ILE A 132 4.19 16.26 13.58
CA ILE A 132 4.99 15.06 13.75
C ILE A 132 4.20 13.92 13.09
N PRO A 133 4.76 13.26 12.06
CA PRO A 133 4.07 12.15 11.40
C PRO A 133 3.90 10.96 12.36
N PRO A 134 2.88 10.12 12.15
CA PRO A 134 2.70 8.92 12.96
C PRO A 134 3.84 7.93 12.76
N SER A 135 4.24 7.27 13.84
CA SER A 135 5.25 6.20 13.78
C SER A 135 4.68 4.96 13.08
N THR A 136 5.57 4.10 12.59
CA THR A 136 5.20 2.82 11.97
C THR A 136 4.34 1.95 12.89
N LYS A 137 4.68 1.90 14.17
CA LYS A 137 3.84 1.25 15.19
C LYS A 137 2.41 1.80 15.24
N GLN A 138 2.24 3.12 15.14
CA GLN A 138 0.91 3.73 15.13
C GLN A 138 0.14 3.38 13.86
N LYS A 139 0.79 3.39 12.69
CA LYS A 139 0.16 3.00 11.41
C LYS A 139 -0.28 1.54 11.40
N ILE A 140 0.59 0.62 11.82
CA ILE A 140 0.28 -0.82 11.91
C ILE A 140 -0.85 -1.04 12.93
N GLY A 141 -0.80 -0.35 14.07
CA GLY A 141 -1.88 -0.38 15.07
C GLY A 141 -3.22 0.03 14.48
N ARG A 142 -3.27 1.12 13.71
CA ARG A 142 -4.48 1.57 13.01
C ARG A 142 -4.98 0.55 11.98
N VAL A 143 -4.09 -0.08 11.21
CA VAL A 143 -4.48 -1.13 10.27
C VAL A 143 -5.10 -2.32 11.01
N ILE A 144 -4.54 -2.73 12.16
CA ILE A 144 -5.10 -3.80 13.00
C ILE A 144 -6.48 -3.40 13.56
N GLU A 145 -6.66 -2.16 14.01
CA GLU A 145 -7.96 -1.63 14.47
C GLU A 145 -9.01 -1.70 13.36
N LEU A 146 -8.69 -1.18 12.17
CA LEU A 146 -9.57 -1.23 11.00
C LEU A 146 -9.88 -2.68 10.58
N ALA A 147 -8.91 -3.60 10.69
CA ALA A 147 -9.12 -5.01 10.39
C ALA A 147 -10.10 -5.66 11.36
N LYS A 148 -10.06 -5.32 12.65
CA LYS A 148 -11.06 -5.77 13.63
C LYS A 148 -12.46 -5.25 13.28
N GLU A 149 -12.56 -3.96 12.94
CA GLU A 149 -13.83 -3.36 12.53
C GLU A 149 -14.40 -4.00 11.27
N ALA A 150 -13.55 -4.34 10.30
CA ALA A 150 -13.91 -5.04 9.07
C ALA A 150 -14.12 -6.55 9.24
N LYS A 151 -13.86 -7.11 10.42
CA LYS A 151 -13.89 -8.56 10.73
C LYS A 151 -12.92 -9.39 9.88
N GLU A 152 -11.74 -8.82 9.62
CA GLU A 152 -10.65 -9.44 8.86
C GLU A 152 -9.56 -9.96 9.81
N ASP A 153 -9.92 -10.92 10.67
CA ASP A 153 -9.03 -11.47 11.71
C ASP A 153 -7.78 -12.15 11.14
N GLU A 154 -7.88 -12.73 9.95
CA GLU A 154 -6.73 -13.36 9.29
C GLU A 154 -5.66 -12.32 8.91
N LEU A 155 -6.05 -11.10 8.48
CA LEU A 155 -5.08 -10.02 8.24
C LEU A 155 -4.32 -9.66 9.53
N ILE A 156 -5.00 -9.62 10.66
CA ILE A 156 -4.39 -9.33 11.97
C ILE A 156 -3.36 -10.42 12.32
N LYS A 157 -3.71 -11.68 12.10
CA LYS A 157 -2.81 -12.82 12.31
C LYS A 157 -1.58 -12.72 11.38
N ILE A 158 -1.78 -12.47 10.09
CA ILE A 158 -0.70 -12.30 9.10
C ILE A 158 0.25 -11.18 9.53
N ILE A 159 -0.27 -10.02 9.94
CA ILE A 159 0.56 -8.89 10.39
C ILE A 159 1.36 -9.26 11.64
N ASN A 160 0.71 -9.85 12.66
CA ASN A 160 1.36 -10.25 13.90
C ASN A 160 2.41 -11.36 13.71
N ASP A 161 2.26 -12.17 12.65
CA ASP A 161 3.16 -13.27 12.33
C ASP A 161 4.56 -12.83 11.90
N PHE A 162 4.70 -11.59 11.40
CA PHE A 162 6.01 -11.04 10.99
C PHE A 162 6.38 -9.73 11.68
N HIS A 163 5.44 -8.99 12.27
CA HIS A 163 5.72 -7.70 12.88
C HIS A 163 6.34 -7.84 14.28
N SER A 164 7.50 -7.21 14.50
CA SER A 164 8.18 -7.15 15.79
C SER A 164 8.85 -5.79 15.99
N ASP A 165 8.16 -4.90 16.72
CA ASP A 165 8.70 -3.59 17.14
C ASP A 165 10.07 -3.73 17.81
N LYS A 166 10.23 -4.74 18.68
CA LYS A 166 11.46 -4.96 19.44
C LYS A 166 12.66 -5.23 18.53
N ILE A 167 12.51 -6.16 17.59
CA ILE A 167 13.60 -6.51 16.66
C ILE A 167 13.91 -5.35 15.73
N ARG A 168 12.87 -4.71 15.17
CA ARG A 168 13.00 -3.53 14.31
C ARG A 168 13.73 -2.39 15.03
N ASN A 169 13.32 -2.03 16.25
CA ASN A 169 13.93 -0.96 17.02
C ASN A 169 15.37 -1.28 17.43
N SER A 170 15.60 -2.50 17.95
CA SER A 170 16.94 -2.94 18.37
C SER A 170 17.92 -2.90 17.21
N PHE A 171 17.51 -3.36 16.02
CA PHE A 171 18.35 -3.29 14.83
C PHE A 171 18.57 -1.84 14.37
N TYR A 172 17.49 -1.06 14.22
CA TYR A 172 17.55 0.31 13.70
C TYR A 172 18.39 1.24 14.58
N HIS A 173 18.33 1.07 15.90
CA HIS A 173 19.12 1.85 16.86
C HIS A 173 20.49 1.22 17.19
N SER A 174 20.90 0.18 16.47
CA SER A 174 22.16 -0.54 16.72
C SER A 174 22.30 -1.10 18.15
N ASP A 175 21.19 -1.34 18.84
CA ASP A 175 21.13 -1.94 20.17
C ASP A 175 20.94 -3.47 20.07
N TYR A 176 21.87 -4.12 19.36
CA TYR A 176 21.83 -5.56 19.19
C TYR A 176 23.22 -6.18 19.05
N CYS A 177 23.30 -7.48 19.34
CA CYS A 177 24.46 -8.33 19.11
C CYS A 177 24.02 -9.62 18.41
N LEU A 178 24.73 -10.01 17.35
CA LEU A 178 24.58 -11.32 16.71
C LEU A 178 25.63 -12.28 17.25
N THR A 179 25.19 -13.37 17.85
CA THR A 179 26.04 -14.54 18.14
C THR A 179 25.94 -15.53 16.97
N ASP A 180 26.41 -16.76 17.16
CA ASP A 180 26.31 -17.81 16.15
C ASP A 180 24.92 -18.44 16.11
N SER A 181 24.10 -18.23 17.15
CA SER A 181 22.76 -18.83 17.30
C SER A 181 21.68 -17.86 17.77
N GLU A 182 22.03 -16.65 18.23
CA GLU A 182 21.07 -15.71 18.80
C GLU A 182 21.21 -14.28 18.27
N PHE A 183 20.07 -13.59 18.23
CA PHE A 183 19.96 -12.14 18.21
C PHE A 183 19.69 -11.65 19.63
N ARG A 184 20.62 -10.89 20.19
CA ARG A 184 20.54 -10.33 21.55
C ARG A 184 20.29 -8.83 21.48
N TYR A 185 19.47 -8.30 22.37
CA TYR A 185 19.14 -6.88 22.43
C TYR A 185 18.80 -6.46 23.86
N SER A 186 18.94 -5.17 24.16
CA SER A 186 18.57 -4.62 25.48
C SER A 186 17.37 -3.68 25.43
N ASP A 187 17.15 -2.98 24.31
CA ASP A 187 16.09 -1.99 24.06
C ASP A 187 15.94 -0.98 25.21
N GLY A 188 17.06 -0.60 25.83
CA GLY A 188 17.08 0.26 27.03
C GLY A 188 16.43 -0.37 28.29
N GLY A 189 16.15 -1.68 28.29
CA GLY A 189 15.53 -2.44 29.35
C GLY A 189 16.29 -3.73 29.71
N ILE A 190 15.56 -4.81 30.01
CA ILE A 190 16.16 -6.10 30.40
C ILE A 190 16.71 -6.80 29.17
N ALA A 191 18.02 -7.09 29.21
CA ALA A 191 18.70 -7.85 28.18
C ALA A 191 17.95 -9.14 27.84
N SER A 192 17.65 -9.31 26.56
CA SER A 192 16.85 -10.42 26.03
C SER A 192 17.55 -11.03 24.81
N SER A 193 17.17 -12.25 24.45
CA SER A 193 17.66 -12.93 23.25
C SER A 193 16.53 -13.63 22.50
N LEU A 194 16.75 -13.85 21.19
CA LEU A 194 15.90 -14.66 20.33
C LEU A 194 16.78 -15.57 19.47
N PRO A 195 16.43 -16.86 19.27
CA PRO A 195 17.15 -17.72 18.34
C PRO A 195 17.15 -17.14 16.91
N LEU A 196 18.27 -17.27 16.19
CA LEU A 196 18.39 -16.75 14.83
C LEU A 196 17.39 -17.40 13.87
N GLU A 197 16.98 -18.64 14.12
CA GLU A 197 15.94 -19.32 13.35
C GLU A 197 14.60 -18.58 13.43
N LYS A 198 14.29 -17.99 14.59
CA LYS A 198 13.07 -17.20 14.78
C LYS A 198 13.17 -15.82 14.12
N VAL A 199 14.34 -15.20 14.16
CA VAL A 199 14.61 -13.98 13.37
C VAL A 199 14.44 -14.26 11.88
N GLN A 200 15.01 -15.37 11.39
CA GLN A 200 14.88 -15.78 10.00
C GLN A 200 13.43 -16.08 9.61
N GLU A 201 12.64 -16.69 10.50
CA GLU A 201 11.21 -16.93 10.29
C GLU A 201 10.45 -15.63 10.09
N LEU A 202 10.69 -14.62 10.95
CA LEU A 202 10.06 -13.30 10.85
C LEU A 202 10.42 -12.59 9.54
N ILE A 203 11.71 -12.57 9.18
CA ILE A 203 12.18 -11.99 7.90
C ILE A 203 11.52 -12.71 6.72
N THR A 204 11.46 -14.04 6.75
CA THR A 204 10.86 -14.85 5.67
C THR A 204 9.38 -14.55 5.50
N LYS A 205 8.60 -14.49 6.59
CA LYS A 205 7.18 -14.14 6.55
C LYS A 205 6.96 -12.71 6.08
N CYS A 206 7.76 -11.76 6.57
CA CYS A 206 7.72 -10.37 6.11
C CYS A 206 7.93 -10.31 4.59
N PHE A 207 8.97 -10.94 4.04
CA PHE A 207 9.22 -10.87 2.60
C PHE A 207 8.15 -11.58 1.78
N ALA A 208 7.66 -12.73 2.25
CA ALA A 208 6.53 -13.39 1.61
C ALA A 208 5.29 -12.48 1.54
N PHE A 209 5.01 -11.73 2.62
CA PHE A 209 3.90 -10.78 2.66
C PHE A 209 4.08 -9.64 1.66
N TYR A 210 5.26 -9.01 1.63
CA TYR A 210 5.50 -7.87 0.71
C TYR A 210 5.54 -8.33 -0.76
N GLU A 211 6.14 -9.48 -1.06
CA GLU A 211 6.08 -10.08 -2.40
C GLU A 211 4.63 -10.34 -2.83
N ALA A 212 3.82 -10.92 -1.94
CA ALA A 212 2.40 -11.16 -2.18
C ALA A 212 1.63 -9.85 -2.40
N PHE A 213 1.87 -8.85 -1.54
CA PHE A 213 1.28 -7.52 -1.65
C PHE A 213 1.56 -6.89 -3.01
N PHE A 214 2.83 -6.85 -3.44
CA PHE A 214 3.23 -6.25 -4.70
C PHE A 214 2.61 -6.95 -5.90
N ASN A 215 2.50 -8.29 -5.85
CA ASN A 215 1.82 -9.06 -6.87
C ASN A 215 0.32 -8.73 -6.93
N VAL A 216 -0.36 -8.67 -5.78
CA VAL A 216 -1.79 -8.33 -5.71
C VAL A 216 -2.04 -6.89 -6.15
N HIS A 217 -1.18 -5.95 -5.79
CA HIS A 217 -1.25 -4.57 -6.26
C HIS A 217 -1.08 -4.50 -7.79
N GLY A 218 -0.12 -5.20 -8.39
CA GLY A 218 0.01 -5.29 -9.85
C GLY A 218 -1.19 -5.96 -10.53
N TRP A 219 -1.74 -7.02 -9.91
CA TRP A 219 -2.96 -7.67 -10.37
C TRP A 219 -4.16 -6.71 -10.37
N SER A 220 -4.29 -5.85 -9.36
CA SER A 220 -5.37 -4.87 -9.27
C SER A 220 -5.38 -3.91 -10.47
N LYS A 221 -4.21 -3.42 -10.86
CA LYS A 221 -4.06 -2.57 -12.05
C LYS A 221 -4.45 -3.31 -13.33
N SER A 222 -4.08 -4.59 -13.43
CA SER A 222 -4.43 -5.45 -14.57
C SER A 222 -5.93 -5.76 -14.63
N PHE A 223 -6.58 -5.94 -13.48
CA PHE A 223 -8.03 -6.10 -13.38
C PHE A 223 -8.75 -4.89 -13.95
N TYR A 224 -8.42 -3.68 -13.50
CA TYR A 224 -9.06 -2.45 -13.98
C TYR A 224 -8.76 -2.11 -15.45
N LYS A 225 -7.62 -2.55 -15.98
CA LYS A 225 -7.35 -2.48 -17.41
C LYS A 225 -8.38 -3.27 -18.23
N ALA A 226 -8.83 -4.41 -17.72
CA ALA A 226 -9.80 -5.28 -18.38
C ALA A 226 -11.28 -4.83 -18.22
N VAL A 227 -11.58 -3.97 -17.23
CA VAL A 227 -12.92 -3.37 -17.04
C VAL A 227 -13.29 -2.49 -18.24
N LYS A 228 -14.57 -2.24 -18.53
CA LYS A 228 -14.95 -1.26 -19.58
C LYS A 228 -14.39 0.13 -19.26
N SER A 229 -14.11 0.95 -20.27
CA SER A 229 -13.55 2.28 -20.00
C SER A 229 -14.60 3.27 -19.51
N TYR A 230 -15.80 3.23 -20.08
CA TYR A 230 -16.85 4.22 -19.81
C TYR A 230 -17.96 3.63 -18.93
N HIS A 231 -18.35 4.38 -17.91
CA HIS A 231 -19.39 4.03 -16.96
C HIS A 231 -20.31 5.24 -16.70
N LYS A 232 -21.62 5.05 -16.89
CA LYS A 232 -22.63 6.05 -16.60
C LYS A 232 -22.90 6.12 -15.10
N TRP A 233 -22.78 7.31 -14.51
CA TRP A 233 -23.15 7.56 -13.12
C TRP A 233 -24.57 8.12 -12.98
N PRO A 234 -25.20 8.04 -11.79
CA PRO A 234 -26.61 8.39 -11.60
C PRO A 234 -26.97 9.85 -11.87
N ASN A 235 -26.03 10.79 -11.72
CA ASN A 235 -26.27 12.21 -11.91
C ASN A 235 -25.77 12.72 -13.27
N TYR A 236 -25.75 11.83 -14.27
CA TYR A 236 -25.37 12.11 -15.65
C TYR A 236 -23.88 12.42 -15.87
N GLU A 237 -23.02 12.10 -14.89
CA GLU A 237 -21.58 12.06 -15.11
C GLU A 237 -21.19 10.81 -15.88
N LEU A 238 -20.19 10.95 -16.75
CA LEU A 238 -19.56 9.82 -17.42
C LEU A 238 -18.18 9.60 -16.81
N PHE A 239 -18.01 8.47 -16.14
CA PHE A 239 -16.73 8.05 -15.57
C PHE A 239 -15.92 7.29 -16.64
N GLU A 240 -14.70 7.75 -16.91
CA GLU A 240 -13.78 7.16 -17.87
C GLU A 240 -12.55 6.61 -17.13
N ILE A 241 -12.28 5.31 -17.25
CA ILE A 241 -11.04 4.67 -16.79
C ILE A 241 -9.97 4.86 -17.86
N LEU A 242 -8.86 5.50 -17.51
CA LEU A 242 -7.73 5.76 -18.40
C LEU A 242 -6.73 4.60 -18.36
N LYS A 243 -6.38 4.09 -19.53
CA LYS A 243 -5.55 2.89 -19.70
C LYS A 243 -4.49 3.11 -20.76
N ASN A 244 -3.32 2.50 -20.56
CA ASN A 244 -2.26 2.41 -21.55
C ASN A 244 -2.02 0.94 -21.92
N GLU A 245 -0.98 0.67 -22.72
CA GLU A 245 -0.63 -0.68 -23.14
C GLU A 245 -0.26 -1.61 -21.98
N LYS A 246 0.19 -1.07 -20.84
CA LYS A 246 0.63 -1.84 -19.67
C LYS A 246 -0.50 -2.01 -18.67
N GLU A 247 -1.12 -0.93 -18.23
CA GLU A 247 -2.00 -0.89 -17.07
C GLU A 247 -3.03 0.26 -17.08
N VAL A 248 -3.91 0.28 -16.07
CA VAL A 248 -4.68 1.47 -15.72
C VAL A 248 -3.75 2.51 -15.09
N TYR A 249 -3.89 3.78 -15.48
CA TYR A 249 -3.03 4.86 -14.98
C TYR A 249 -3.81 6.08 -14.49
N GLY A 250 -5.13 6.08 -14.59
CA GLY A 250 -5.93 7.23 -14.17
C GLY A 250 -7.42 7.08 -14.42
N PHE A 251 -8.14 8.16 -14.21
CA PHE A 251 -9.55 8.30 -14.56
C PHE A 251 -9.91 9.73 -14.94
N LYS A 252 -11.07 9.89 -15.59
CA LYS A 252 -11.75 11.16 -15.76
C LYS A 252 -13.21 11.05 -15.34
N VAL A 253 -13.77 12.17 -14.91
CA VAL A 253 -15.21 12.36 -14.72
C VAL A 253 -15.64 13.48 -15.65
N HIS A 254 -16.46 13.16 -16.65
CA HIS A 254 -17.01 14.14 -17.58
C HIS A 254 -18.36 14.62 -17.07
N PHE A 255 -18.50 15.94 -16.98
CA PHE A 255 -19.73 16.61 -16.58
C PHE A 255 -20.47 17.14 -17.82
N SER A 256 -21.80 17.17 -17.76
CA SER A 256 -22.64 17.56 -18.89
C SER A 256 -22.54 19.04 -19.28
N ASN A 257 -21.98 19.88 -18.41
CA ASN A 257 -21.64 21.27 -18.70
C ASN A 257 -20.28 21.45 -19.43
N GLY A 258 -19.63 20.35 -19.82
CA GLY A 258 -18.35 20.34 -20.53
C GLY A 258 -17.11 20.40 -19.63
N GLN A 259 -17.27 20.46 -18.30
CA GLN A 259 -16.14 20.35 -17.37
C GLN A 259 -15.68 18.90 -17.24
N VAL A 260 -14.41 18.72 -16.85
CA VAL A 260 -13.80 17.40 -16.63
C VAL A 260 -12.96 17.44 -15.36
N ALA A 261 -13.16 16.47 -14.48
CA ALA A 261 -12.19 16.14 -13.44
C ALA A 261 -11.27 15.02 -13.94
N LYS A 262 -9.97 15.11 -13.65
CA LYS A 262 -8.97 14.16 -14.15
C LYS A 262 -7.94 13.83 -13.07
N PHE A 263 -7.68 12.54 -12.88
CA PHE A 263 -6.51 12.07 -12.15
C PHE A 263 -5.68 11.14 -13.05
N THR A 264 -4.37 11.34 -13.10
CA THR A 264 -3.42 10.41 -13.74
C THR A 264 -2.16 10.28 -12.89
N ARG A 265 -1.67 9.05 -12.76
CA ARG A 265 -0.39 8.72 -12.13
C ARG A 265 0.49 8.01 -13.15
N GLU A 266 1.56 8.70 -13.53
CA GLU A 266 2.61 8.22 -14.43
C GLU A 266 3.96 8.42 -13.73
N THR A 267 5.00 7.67 -14.13
CA THR A 267 6.33 7.73 -13.50
C THR A 267 6.92 9.15 -13.46
N ASP A 268 6.63 9.95 -14.49
CA ASP A 268 7.15 11.30 -14.67
C ASP A 268 6.21 12.41 -14.16
N LYS A 269 4.98 12.08 -13.75
CA LYS A 269 4.03 13.06 -13.18
C LYS A 269 2.80 12.43 -12.54
N VAL A 270 2.27 13.11 -11.52
CA VAL A 270 0.91 12.91 -11.03
C VAL A 270 0.10 14.19 -11.25
N GLU A 271 -0.96 14.08 -12.04
CA GLU A 271 -1.88 15.17 -12.33
C GLU A 271 -3.20 14.95 -11.59
N ALA A 272 -3.68 15.98 -10.91
CA ALA A 272 -5.02 16.04 -10.31
C ALA A 272 -5.66 17.38 -10.71
N ILE A 273 -6.66 17.33 -11.60
CA ILE A 273 -7.33 18.51 -12.17
C ILE A 273 -8.81 18.48 -11.79
N ASN A 274 -9.31 19.56 -11.19
CA ASN A 274 -10.68 19.67 -10.68
C ASN A 274 -11.03 18.60 -9.63
N LEU A 275 -10.05 18.21 -8.80
CA LEU A 275 -10.23 17.40 -7.60
C LEU A 275 -9.96 18.26 -6.36
N SER A 276 -10.71 18.02 -5.30
CA SER A 276 -10.37 18.43 -3.94
C SER A 276 -10.35 17.21 -3.03
N PHE A 277 -9.63 17.34 -1.92
CA PHE A 277 -9.60 16.36 -0.86
C PHE A 277 -10.16 17.00 0.39
N ASP A 278 -11.19 16.40 0.97
CA ASP A 278 -11.79 16.90 2.20
C ASP A 278 -10.89 16.64 3.41
N ASP A 279 -11.23 17.22 4.55
CA ASP A 279 -10.51 17.01 5.82
C ASP A 279 -10.49 15.53 6.24
N ASP A 280 -11.51 14.76 5.83
CA ASP A 280 -11.59 13.31 6.03
C ASP A 280 -10.84 12.51 4.97
N GLY A 281 -10.18 13.20 4.02
CA GLY A 281 -9.38 12.64 2.93
C GLY A 281 -10.17 12.08 1.76
N SER A 282 -11.51 12.20 1.76
CA SER A 282 -12.35 11.79 0.65
C SER A 282 -12.16 12.68 -0.59
N ILE A 283 -12.49 12.15 -1.77
CA ILE A 283 -12.29 12.84 -3.06
C ILE A 283 -13.57 13.53 -3.48
N ASN A 284 -13.47 14.83 -3.77
CA ASN A 284 -14.54 15.63 -4.35
C ASN A 284 -14.14 16.23 -5.70
N PHE A 285 -15.13 16.65 -6.47
CA PHE A 285 -14.93 17.21 -7.80
C PHE A 285 -15.40 18.67 -7.90
N PHE A 286 -14.58 19.50 -8.53
CA PHE A 286 -14.99 20.85 -8.93
C PHE A 286 -15.77 20.78 -10.24
N VAL A 287 -17.09 20.72 -10.14
CA VAL A 287 -18.02 20.55 -11.29
C VAL A 287 -18.19 21.82 -12.13
N GLY A 288 -17.78 22.99 -11.62
CA GLY A 288 -17.94 24.28 -12.29
C GLY A 288 -19.36 24.84 -12.17
N ASN A 289 -19.89 25.41 -13.27
CA ASN A 289 -21.21 26.05 -13.24
C ASN A 289 -22.34 24.99 -13.24
N LEU A 290 -23.04 24.88 -12.11
CA LEU A 290 -24.11 23.91 -11.87
C LEU A 290 -25.38 24.19 -12.71
N ASP A 291 -25.66 25.45 -13.04
CA ASP A 291 -26.84 25.84 -13.84
C ASP A 291 -26.75 25.35 -15.30
N LYS A 292 -25.55 24.96 -15.74
CA LYS A 292 -25.31 24.44 -17.09
C LYS A 292 -25.35 22.91 -17.16
N LEU A 293 -25.61 22.21 -16.06
CA LEU A 293 -25.72 20.76 -16.06
C LEU A 293 -27.00 20.33 -16.78
N THR A 294 -26.87 19.31 -17.63
CA THR A 294 -27.99 18.69 -18.34
C THR A 294 -28.14 17.22 -17.94
N LYS A 295 -29.34 16.67 -18.16
CA LYS A 295 -29.68 15.26 -17.93
C LYS A 295 -29.23 14.35 -19.08
N GLN A 296 -27.97 14.49 -19.50
CA GLN A 296 -27.38 13.72 -20.59
C GLN A 296 -25.94 13.36 -20.23
N TRP A 297 -25.54 12.11 -20.50
CA TRP A 297 -24.14 11.73 -20.41
C TRP A 297 -23.38 12.32 -21.59
N MET A 298 -22.39 13.13 -21.30
CA MET A 298 -21.61 13.85 -22.32
C MET A 298 -20.15 13.40 -22.27
N LEU A 299 -19.56 13.25 -23.44
CA LEU A 299 -18.13 13.02 -23.62
C LEU A 299 -17.57 14.16 -24.47
N ASN A 300 -16.68 14.99 -23.89
CA ASN A 300 -16.08 16.15 -24.58
C ASN A 300 -17.11 17.05 -25.30
N GLY A 301 -18.25 17.32 -24.65
CA GLY A 301 -19.30 18.19 -25.17
C GLY A 301 -20.24 17.57 -26.20
N LYS A 302 -20.17 16.24 -26.43
CA LYS A 302 -21.11 15.51 -27.30
C LYS A 302 -21.86 14.44 -26.50
N PRO A 303 -23.12 14.10 -26.85
CA PRO A 303 -23.83 12.98 -26.23
C PRO A 303 -23.03 11.69 -26.37
N PHE A 304 -22.93 10.94 -25.27
CA PHE A 304 -22.26 9.65 -25.24
C PHE A 304 -23.23 8.53 -25.62
N GLU A 305 -22.85 7.75 -26.63
CA GLU A 305 -23.55 6.53 -27.09
C GLU A 305 -22.65 5.32 -26.79
N ASP A 306 -23.24 4.24 -26.26
CA ASP A 306 -22.51 3.06 -25.76
C ASP A 306 -21.90 2.18 -26.86
#